data_AF-A0A6G2DND1-F1
#
_entry.id   AF-A0A6G2DND1-F1
#
_cell.length_a   1.000
_cell.length_b   1.000
_cell.length_c   1.000
_cell.angle_alpha   90.00
_cell.angle_beta   90.00
_cell.angle_gamma   90.00
#
_symmetry.space_group_name_H-M   'P 1'
#
loop_
_entity.id
_entity.type
_entity.pdbx_description
1 polymer ?
#
loop_
_entity_poly.entity_id
_entity_poly.type
_entity_poly.pdbx_seq_one_letter_code
_entity_poly.pdbx_strand_id
1 'polypeptide(L)'
;MYELSNRDLDGIDIELGRYRTLASKIYLRRQELIHNKKHSTEDYTGGKGKTVYSPTEATIIRIEEDQTLRYLEGFKLIVDTLMENLIDTDLVIFKMRFLEAGVTWEDVAEKLNKTTR
;
A
#
# COMPACT_ATOMS: atom_id res chain seq x y z
N MET A 1 12.29 -14.04 -22.58
CA MET A 1 12.35 -13.55 -21.18
C MET A 1 12.67 -12.07 -21.28
N TYR A 2 11.83 -11.19 -20.71
CA TYR A 2 12.10 -9.76 -20.73
C TYR A 2 13.12 -9.46 -19.63
N GLU A 3 14.29 -8.95 -19.98
CA GLU A 3 15.26 -8.50 -19.00
C GLU A 3 14.89 -7.09 -18.55
N LEU A 4 14.80 -6.91 -17.23
CA LEU A 4 14.59 -5.59 -16.64
C LEU A 4 15.86 -4.75 -16.83
N SER A 5 15.69 -3.52 -17.29
CA SER A 5 16.80 -2.56 -17.31
C SER A 5 17.13 -2.13 -15.88
N ASN A 6 18.34 -1.57 -15.67
CA ASN A 6 18.71 -0.99 -14.38
C ASN A 6 17.70 0.09 -13.93
N ARG A 7 17.14 0.85 -14.88
CA ARG A 7 16.10 1.84 -14.57
C ARG A 7 14.82 1.18 -14.05
N ASP A 8 14.45 0.02 -14.59
CA ASP A 8 13.26 -0.70 -14.13
C ASP A 8 13.49 -1.26 -12.72
N LEU A 9 14.70 -1.76 -12.45
CA LEU A 9 15.11 -2.23 -11.12
C LEU A 9 15.11 -1.09 -10.09
N ASP A 10 15.66 0.07 -10.44
CA ASP A 10 15.62 1.27 -9.58
C ASP A 10 14.18 1.70 -9.29
N GLY A 11 13.30 1.63 -10.30
CA GLY A 11 11.88 1.91 -10.15
C GLY A 11 11.20 0.95 -9.16
N ILE A 12 11.49 -0.35 -9.26
CA ILE A 12 10.98 -1.37 -8.35
C ILE A 12 11.46 -1.12 -6.92
N ASP A 13 12.76 -0.83 -6.73
CA ASP A 13 13.33 -0.54 -5.41
C ASP A 13 12.63 0.66 -4.75
N ILE A 14 12.34 1.72 -5.52
CA ILE A 14 11.61 2.89 -5.04
C ILE A 14 10.18 2.51 -4.60
N GLU A 15 9.48 1.73 -5.41
CA GLU A 15 8.11 1.31 -5.08
C GLU A 15 8.09 0.40 -3.85
N LEU A 16 8.99 -0.58 -3.75
CA LEU A 16 9.14 -1.44 -2.58
C LEU A 16 9.50 -0.63 -1.32
N GLY A 17 10.33 0.40 -1.45
CA GLY A 17 10.64 1.31 -0.33
C GLY A 17 9.41 2.05 0.22
N ARG A 18 8.36 2.25 -0.58
CA ARG A 18 7.10 2.87 -0.11
C ARG A 18 6.27 1.93 0.75
N TYR A 19 6.44 0.61 0.60
CA TYR A 19 5.67 -0.40 1.29
C TYR A 19 5.71 -0.24 2.82
N ARG A 20 6.87 0.17 3.38
CA ARG A 20 7.04 0.45 4.82
C ARG A 20 5.96 1.35 5.42
N THR A 21 5.48 2.33 4.66
CA THR A 21 4.50 3.32 5.11
C THR A 21 3.10 3.09 4.53
N LEU A 22 2.92 2.00 3.77
CA LEU A 22 1.73 1.75 2.97
C LEU A 22 0.49 1.55 3.85
N ALA A 23 0.61 0.80 4.95
CA ALA A 23 -0.48 0.59 5.89
C ALA A 23 -1.03 1.91 6.45
N SER A 24 -0.14 2.83 6.84
CA SER A 24 -0.52 4.17 7.31
C SER A 24 -1.20 4.99 6.21
N LYS A 25 -0.72 4.91 4.96
CA LYS A 25 -1.34 5.60 3.82
C LYS A 25 -2.75 5.08 3.53
N ILE A 26 -2.95 3.75 3.54
CA ILE A 26 -4.27 3.11 3.39
C ILE A 26 -5.21 3.60 4.49
N TYR A 27 -4.74 3.58 5.74
CA TYR A 27 -5.53 4.04 6.88
C TYR A 27 -5.95 5.50 6.74
N LEU A 28 -5.01 6.41 6.46
CA LEU A 28 -5.29 7.82 6.28
C LEU A 28 -6.29 8.06 5.13
N ARG A 29 -6.10 7.38 4.00
CA ARG A 29 -7.03 7.51 2.86
C ARG A 29 -8.44 7.05 3.21
N ARG A 30 -8.60 5.95 3.94
CA ARG A 30 -9.91 5.50 4.43
C ARG A 30 -10.55 6.53 5.36
N GLN A 31 -9.77 7.12 6.27
CA GLN A 31 -10.27 8.18 7.17
C GLN A 31 -10.71 9.42 6.40
N GLU A 32 -9.95 9.83 5.38
CA GLU A 32 -10.35 10.94 4.50
C GLU A 32 -11.71 10.66 3.84
N LEU A 33 -11.91 9.48 3.25
CA LEU A 33 -13.17 9.13 2.56
C LEU A 33 -14.39 9.06 3.50
N ILE A 34 -14.16 8.70 4.76
CA ILE A 34 -15.20 8.63 5.81
C ILE A 34 -15.54 10.05 6.30
N HIS A 35 -14.55 10.90 6.53
CA HIS A 35 -14.72 12.19 7.21
C HIS A 35 -14.72 13.42 6.29
N ASN A 36 -14.61 13.25 4.96
CA ASN A 36 -14.55 14.36 4.04
C ASN A 36 -15.87 15.18 4.03
N LYS A 37 -15.78 16.38 4.62
CA LYS A 37 -16.89 17.35 4.72
C LYS A 37 -17.38 17.86 3.37
N LYS A 38 -16.58 17.77 2.29
CA LYS A 38 -17.03 18.17 0.94
C LYS A 38 -18.17 17.30 0.41
N HIS A 39 -18.37 16.10 0.96
CA HIS A 39 -19.47 15.21 0.60
C HIS A 39 -20.66 15.31 1.57
N SER A 40 -20.60 16.25 2.52
CA SER A 40 -21.70 16.55 3.42
C SER A 40 -22.69 17.46 2.70
N THR A 41 -23.78 16.87 2.21
CA THR A 41 -25.09 17.52 1.98
C THR A 41 -25.25 18.61 0.91
N GLU A 42 -24.21 19.20 0.31
CA GLU A 42 -24.39 20.38 -0.56
C GLU A 42 -24.58 20.11 -2.06
N ASP A 43 -24.27 18.91 -2.59
CA ASP A 43 -24.36 18.65 -4.03
C ASP A 43 -25.76 18.20 -4.54
N TYR A 44 -26.79 18.15 -3.68
CA TYR A 44 -28.11 17.56 -4.02
C TYR A 44 -29.32 18.49 -3.88
N THR A 45 -29.14 19.82 -3.87
CA THR A 45 -30.27 20.76 -4.06
C THR A 45 -30.58 20.95 -5.54
N GLY A 46 -31.14 19.91 -6.17
CA GLY A 46 -31.35 19.90 -7.63
C GLY A 46 -32.43 18.97 -8.18
N GLY A 47 -33.44 18.58 -7.38
CA GLY A 47 -34.72 18.10 -7.90
C GLY A 47 -34.85 16.61 -8.30
N LYS A 48 -35.93 16.02 -7.77
CA LYS A 48 -36.66 14.81 -8.23
C LYS A 48 -36.06 13.43 -7.93
N GLY A 49 -36.52 12.86 -6.82
CA GLY A 49 -36.54 11.43 -6.53
C GLY A 49 -36.48 11.17 -5.03
N LYS A 50 -37.46 10.46 -4.46
CA LYS A 50 -37.38 9.93 -3.08
C LYS A 50 -36.33 8.80 -3.06
N THR A 51 -35.05 9.12 -3.18
CA THR A 51 -33.97 8.18 -2.93
C THR A 51 -33.62 8.32 -1.47
N VAL A 52 -33.85 7.27 -0.67
CA VAL A 52 -33.46 7.26 0.74
C VAL A 52 -31.93 7.35 0.78
N TYR A 53 -31.42 8.52 1.17
CA TYR A 53 -29.99 8.72 1.36
C TYR A 53 -29.56 7.95 2.60
N SER A 54 -28.80 6.87 2.42
CA SER A 54 -28.11 6.15 3.49
C SER A 54 -26.66 6.66 3.56
N PRO A 55 -26.29 7.42 4.60
CA PRO A 55 -24.91 7.92 4.75
C PRO A 55 -23.87 6.81 4.75
N THR A 56 -24.24 5.63 5.24
CA THR A 56 -23.39 4.44 5.27
C THR A 56 -23.15 3.90 3.85
N GLU A 57 -24.20 3.71 3.05
CA GLU A 57 -24.08 3.21 1.67
C GLU A 57 -23.27 4.18 0.81
N ALA A 58 -23.53 5.48 0.93
CA ALA A 58 -22.76 6.50 0.23
C ALA A 58 -21.27 6.45 0.61
N THR A 59 -20.95 6.13 1.86
CA THR A 59 -19.55 5.97 2.31
C THR A 59 -18.91 4.71 1.76
N ILE A 60 -19.64 3.60 1.73
CA ILE A 60 -19.17 2.34 1.14
C ILE A 60 -18.85 2.53 -0.34
N ILE A 61 -19.76 3.12 -1.12
CA ILE A 61 -19.56 3.40 -2.54
C ILE A 61 -18.29 4.24 -2.75
N ARG A 62 -18.09 5.32 -1.97
CA ARG A 62 -16.87 6.15 -2.05
C ARG A 62 -15.60 5.36 -1.79
N ILE A 63 -15.61 4.43 -0.82
CA ILE A 63 -14.46 3.59 -0.51
C ILE A 63 -14.19 2.61 -1.65
N GLU A 64 -15.22 1.96 -2.20
CA GLU A 64 -15.09 0.97 -3.27
C GLU A 64 -14.65 1.58 -4.60
N GLU A 65 -15.10 2.80 -4.89
CA GLU A 65 -14.78 3.53 -6.12
C GLU A 65 -13.45 4.29 -6.07
N ASP A 66 -12.83 4.44 -4.89
CA ASP A 66 -11.57 5.18 -4.76
C ASP A 66 -10.40 4.45 -5.41
N GLN A 67 -9.96 4.97 -6.55
CA GLN A 67 -8.87 4.39 -7.34
C GLN A 67 -7.54 4.36 -6.57
N THR A 68 -7.27 5.40 -5.78
CA THR A 68 -6.04 5.49 -4.98
C THR A 68 -6.02 4.39 -3.92
N LEU A 69 -7.09 4.23 -3.15
CA LEU A 69 -7.21 3.16 -2.16
C LEU A 69 -7.08 1.78 -2.79
N ARG A 70 -7.75 1.55 -3.92
CA ARG A 70 -7.65 0.30 -4.68
C ARG A 70 -6.22 -0.01 -5.12
N TYR A 71 -5.49 0.99 -5.62
CA TYR A 71 -4.08 0.85 -5.97
C TYR A 71 -3.22 0.50 -4.76
N LEU A 72 -3.39 1.20 -3.63
CA LEU A 72 -2.59 0.97 -2.42
C LEU A 72 -2.84 -0.44 -1.86
N GLU A 73 -4.09 -0.90 -1.84
CA GLU A 73 -4.47 -2.23 -1.37
C GLU A 73 -3.98 -3.33 -2.33
N GLY A 74 -4.08 -3.10 -3.64
CA GLY A 74 -3.51 -4.01 -4.64
C GLY A 74 -2.00 -4.12 -4.53
N PHE A 75 -1.29 -3.00 -4.36
CA PHE A 75 0.16 -3.00 -4.15
C PHE A 75 0.53 -3.72 -2.86
N LYS A 76 -0.23 -3.53 -1.78
CA LYS A 76 -0.03 -4.27 -0.53
C LYS A 76 -0.13 -5.78 -0.77
N LEU A 77 -1.19 -6.23 -1.44
CA LEU A 77 -1.42 -7.64 -1.74
C LEU A 77 -0.27 -8.24 -2.56
N ILE A 78 0.23 -7.51 -3.57
CA ILE A 78 1.35 -7.97 -4.40
C ILE A 78 2.61 -8.17 -3.54
N VAL A 79 2.95 -7.21 -2.69
CA VAL A 79 4.16 -7.29 -1.85
C VAL A 79 4.02 -8.34 -0.76
N ASP A 80 2.84 -8.49 -0.15
CA ASP A 80 2.55 -9.57 0.80
C ASP A 80 2.76 -10.94 0.15
N THR A 81 2.18 -11.13 -1.04
CA THR A 81 2.33 -12.37 -1.82
C THR A 81 3.78 -12.61 -2.18
N LEU A 82 4.54 -11.59 -2.59
CA LEU A 82 5.97 -11.72 -2.85
C LEU A 82 6.69 -12.25 -1.61
N MET A 83 6.50 -11.62 -0.45
CA MET A 83 7.18 -12.02 0.80
C MET A 83 6.84 -13.45 1.22
N GLU A 84 5.63 -13.93 0.98
CA GLU A 84 5.22 -15.31 1.25
C GLU A 84 5.92 -16.35 0.35
N ASN A 85 6.38 -15.93 -0.83
CA ASN A 85 7.02 -16.80 -1.82
C ASN A 85 8.56 -16.69 -1.81
N LEU A 86 9.13 -15.82 -0.99
CA LEU A 86 10.58 -15.71 -0.82
C LEU A 86 11.11 -16.87 0.03
N ILE A 87 12.31 -17.36 -0.32
CA ILE A 87 13.06 -18.23 0.60
C ILE A 87 13.49 -17.44 1.84
N ASP A 88 13.80 -18.13 2.93
CA ASP A 88 14.11 -17.51 4.22
C ASP A 88 15.20 -16.43 4.13
N THR A 89 16.29 -16.71 3.41
CA THR A 89 17.39 -15.76 3.19
C THR A 89 16.93 -14.48 2.51
N ASP A 90 16.16 -14.62 1.42
CA ASP A 90 15.68 -13.48 0.64
C ASP A 90 14.63 -12.68 1.43
N LEU A 91 13.80 -13.36 2.23
CA LEU A 91 12.85 -12.72 3.11
C LEU A 91 13.55 -11.88 4.18
N VAL A 92 14.66 -12.36 4.74
CA VAL A 92 15.48 -11.58 5.69
C VAL A 92 16.03 -10.33 5.01
N ILE A 93 16.63 -10.48 3.82
CA ILE A 93 17.17 -9.35 3.04
C ILE A 93 16.05 -8.33 2.74
N PHE A 94 14.89 -8.81 2.28
CA PHE A 94 13.74 -7.97 1.95
C PHE A 94 13.27 -7.14 3.14
N LYS A 95 13.07 -7.79 4.29
CA LYS A 95 12.61 -7.11 5.52
C LYS A 95 13.61 -6.04 5.97
N MET A 96 14.88 -6.40 6.00
CA MET A 96 15.96 -5.49 6.41
C MET A 96 16.08 -4.29 5.46
N ARG A 97 15.99 -4.52 4.15
CA ARG A 97 16.17 -3.45 3.15
C ARG A 97 14.97 -2.51 3.06
N PHE A 98 13.75 -3.05 3.11
CA PHE A 98 12.55 -2.27 2.79
C PHE A 98 11.68 -1.92 4.00
N LEU A 99 11.74 -2.68 5.09
CA LEU A 99 10.89 -2.44 6.28
C LEU A 99 11.64 -1.74 7.41
N GLU A 100 12.94 -1.97 7.53
CA GLU A 100 13.78 -1.33 8.52
C GLU A 100 14.37 -0.01 7.99
N ALA A 101 14.62 0.93 8.89
CA ALA A 101 15.16 2.25 8.53
C ALA A 101 16.65 2.31 8.82
N GLY A 102 17.45 2.80 7.87
CA GLY A 102 18.88 3.05 8.08
C GLY A 102 19.76 1.80 8.06
N VAL A 103 19.25 0.67 7.56
CA VAL A 103 20.00 -0.58 7.43
C VAL A 103 21.01 -0.49 6.28
N THR A 104 22.24 -0.91 6.55
CA THR A 104 23.33 -1.02 5.56
C THR A 104 23.48 -2.44 5.03
N TRP A 105 24.24 -2.62 3.95
CA TRP A 105 24.53 -3.96 3.42
C TRP A 105 25.42 -4.77 4.36
N GLU A 106 26.26 -4.10 5.14
CA GLU A 106 27.08 -4.69 6.19
C GLU A 106 26.20 -5.31 7.29
N ASP A 107 25.15 -4.61 7.72
CA ASP A 107 24.19 -5.11 8.71
C ASP A 107 23.47 -6.36 8.19
N VAL A 108 23.06 -6.35 6.91
CA VAL A 108 22.43 -7.50 6.25
C VAL A 108 23.38 -8.70 6.23
N ALA A 109 24.63 -8.49 5.81
CA ALA A 109 25.63 -9.54 5.77
C ALA A 109 25.91 -10.12 7.16
N GLU A 110 26.00 -9.27 8.19
CA GLU A 110 26.17 -9.71 9.57
C GLU A 110 24.98 -10.58 10.03
N LYS A 111 23.75 -10.17 9.71
CA LYS A 111 22.54 -10.93 10.06
C LYS A 111 22.53 -12.31 9.40
N LEU A 112 22.83 -12.40 8.10
CA LEU A 112 22.85 -13.66 7.37
C LEU A 112 23.93 -14.62 7.89
N ASN A 113 25.10 -14.09 8.25
CA ASN A 113 26.19 -14.89 8.84
C ASN A 113 25.83 -15.47 10.21
N LYS A 114 25.07 -14.73 11.03
CA LYS A 114 24.56 -15.22 12.32
C LYS A 114 23.49 -16.29 12.20
N THR A 115 22.75 -16.31 11.10
CA THR A 115 21.61 -17.24 10.90
C THR A 115 22.06 -18.57 10.30
N THR A 116 23.27 -18.62 9.72
CA THR A 116 23.87 -19.83 9.12
C THR A 116 24.69 -20.67 10.13
N ARG A 117 24.93 -20.17 11.34
CA ARG A 117 25.65 -20.88 12.42
C ARG A 117 24.67 -21.53 13.40
#